data_AF-A0A1M7MIC2-F1
#
_entry.id   AF-A0A1M7MIC2-F1
#
_cell.length_a   1.000
_cell.length_b   1.000
_cell.length_c   1.000
_cell.angle_alpha   90.00
_cell.angle_beta   90.00
_cell.angle_gamma   90.00
#
_symmetry.space_group_name_H-M   'P 1'
#
loop_
_entity.id
_entity.type
_entity.pdbx_description
1 polymer ?
#
loop_
_entity_poly.entity_id
_entity_poly.type
_entity_poly.pdbx_seq_one_letter_code
_entity_poly.pdbx_strand_id
1 'polypeptide(L)'
;MRENKNRSVSQELIDEMEKYRNVILCSALLHDIGNGPFSHVVERFSSIKHEKWSNRIIMYETTEVHRVLAAYDEGLPRQVRDVITKVFRPQHITKIISSQLDVDRIDYLLRDSLMTGVSYGRFDLEWLLHSLRIGMVENQTEIGFDLRMMNI
;
A
#
# COMPACT_ATOMS: atom_id res chain seq x y z
N MET A 1 30.44 7.62 8.29
CA MET A 1 30.49 6.30 7.62
C MET A 1 29.15 5.56 7.59
N ARG A 2 28.24 5.71 8.57
CA ARG A 2 26.90 5.06 8.53
C ARG A 2 25.92 5.67 7.50
N GLU A 3 25.97 6.99 7.28
CA GLU A 3 25.05 7.68 6.33
C GLU A 3 25.23 7.28 4.87
N ASN A 4 26.48 7.11 4.39
CA ASN A 4 26.73 6.72 3.01
C ASN A 4 26.24 5.30 2.69
N LYS A 5 26.31 4.39 3.68
CA LYS A 5 25.78 3.03 3.54
C LYS A 5 24.26 3.01 3.51
N ASN A 6 23.60 3.87 4.29
CA ASN A 6 22.13 3.94 4.29
C ASN A 6 21.59 4.56 2.99
N ARG A 7 22.27 5.57 2.42
CA ARG A 7 21.90 6.14 1.11
C ARG A 7 21.99 5.12 -0.03
N SER A 8 23.02 4.26 -0.05
CA SER A 8 23.11 3.21 -1.09
C SER A 8 22.00 2.17 -0.94
N VAL A 9 21.71 1.74 0.29
CA VAL A 9 20.63 0.79 0.59
C VAL A 9 19.26 1.38 0.24
N SER A 10 19.00 2.66 0.53
CA SER A 10 17.76 3.32 0.13
C SER A 10 17.58 3.31 -1.39
N GLN A 11 18.64 3.55 -2.16
CA GLN A 11 18.57 3.52 -3.62
C GLN A 11 18.29 2.10 -4.14
N GLU A 12 18.94 1.08 -3.60
CA GLU A 12 18.69 -0.32 -3.97
C GLU A 12 17.23 -0.72 -3.75
N LEU A 13 16.64 -0.29 -2.64
CA LEU A 13 15.23 -0.55 -2.32
C LEU A 13 14.28 0.18 -3.27
N ILE A 14 14.60 1.43 -3.66
CA ILE A 14 13.83 2.19 -4.64
C ILE A 14 13.90 1.52 -6.02
N ASP A 15 15.10 1.09 -6.43
CA ASP A 15 15.30 0.41 -7.70
C ASP A 15 14.56 -0.94 -7.74
N GLU A 16 14.44 -1.62 -6.59
CA GLU A 16 13.61 -2.82 -6.45
C GLU A 16 12.12 -2.50 -6.55
N MET A 17 11.65 -1.42 -5.93
CA MET A 17 10.27 -0.97 -6.05
C MET A 17 9.86 -0.68 -7.49
N GLU A 18 10.76 -0.08 -8.29
CA GLU A 18 10.48 0.21 -9.70
C GLU A 18 10.21 -1.07 -10.52
N LYS A 19 10.87 -2.19 -10.20
CA LYS A 19 10.59 -3.49 -10.83
C LYS A 19 9.18 -3.99 -10.52
N TYR A 20 8.65 -3.66 -9.34
CA TYR A 20 7.32 -4.05 -8.89
C TYR A 20 6.28 -2.93 -9.06
N ARG A 21 6.58 -1.89 -9.85
CA ARG A 21 5.72 -0.71 -9.98
C ARG A 21 4.27 -1.05 -10.31
N ASN A 22 4.02 -1.95 -11.25
CA ASN A 22 2.65 -2.35 -11.61
C ASN A 22 1.98 -3.18 -10.53
N VAL A 23 2.71 -4.02 -9.81
CA VAL A 23 2.19 -4.73 -8.64
C VAL A 23 1.76 -3.74 -7.57
N ILE A 24 2.59 -2.72 -7.28
CA ILE A 24 2.28 -1.66 -6.32
C ILE A 24 1.02 -0.91 -6.74
N LEU A 25 0.95 -0.41 -7.98
CA LEU A 25 -0.17 0.39 -8.46
C LEU A 25 -1.48 -0.40 -8.52
N CYS A 26 -1.45 -1.63 -9.05
CA CYS A 26 -2.62 -2.49 -9.07
C CYS A 26 -3.07 -2.83 -7.65
N SER A 27 -2.14 -3.08 -6.73
CA SER A 27 -2.48 -3.35 -5.32
C SER A 27 -3.07 -2.12 -4.63
N ALA A 28 -2.52 -0.92 -4.86
CA ALA A 28 -3.07 0.33 -4.35
C ALA A 28 -4.50 0.56 -4.86
N LEU A 29 -4.75 0.31 -6.14
CA LEU A 29 -6.07 0.46 -6.74
C LEU A 29 -7.07 -0.58 -6.20
N LEU A 30 -6.62 -1.81 -5.97
CA LEU A 30 -7.50 -2.95 -5.67
C LEU A 30 -7.56 -3.31 -4.18
N HIS A 31 -6.86 -2.62 -3.29
CA HIS A 31 -6.74 -3.00 -1.87
C HIS A 31 -8.10 -3.20 -1.20
N ASP A 32 -9.09 -2.39 -1.58
CA ASP A 32 -10.43 -2.36 -1.04
C ASP A 32 -11.50 -3.01 -1.94
N ILE A 33 -11.13 -3.71 -3.02
CA ILE A 33 -12.10 -4.25 -3.99
C ILE A 33 -13.06 -5.28 -3.39
N GLY A 34 -12.68 -5.92 -2.29
CA GLY A 34 -13.51 -6.89 -1.57
C GLY A 34 -14.53 -6.26 -0.61
N ASN A 35 -14.56 -4.93 -0.45
CA ASN A 35 -15.50 -4.27 0.45
C ASN A 35 -16.93 -4.36 -0.10
N GLY A 36 -17.82 -4.92 0.71
CA GLY A 36 -19.26 -4.90 0.47
C GLY A 36 -19.89 -3.56 0.84
N PRO A 37 -21.21 -3.39 0.61
CA PRO A 37 -21.93 -2.19 1.04
C PRO A 37 -21.77 -1.97 2.56
N PHE A 38 -21.59 -0.72 2.98
CA PHE A 38 -21.32 -0.35 4.38
C PHE A 38 -20.05 -0.99 5.00
N SER A 39 -19.14 -1.51 4.18
CA SER A 39 -17.81 -2.01 4.55
C SER A 39 -17.82 -2.89 5.81
N HIS A 40 -17.17 -2.47 6.89
CA HIS A 40 -17.06 -3.22 8.15
C HIS A 40 -18.38 -3.48 8.87
N VAL A 41 -19.46 -2.78 8.53
CA VAL A 41 -20.78 -3.08 9.11
C VAL A 41 -21.25 -4.44 8.61
N VAL A 42 -21.21 -4.68 7.29
CA VAL A 42 -21.66 -5.96 6.71
C VAL A 42 -20.74 -7.11 7.06
N GLU A 43 -19.42 -6.87 7.15
CA GLU A 43 -18.46 -7.87 7.62
C GLU A 43 -18.80 -8.39 9.02
N ARG A 44 -19.18 -7.49 9.95
CA ARG A 44 -19.58 -7.84 11.31
C ARG A 44 -20.82 -8.74 11.37
N PHE A 45 -21.78 -8.54 10.47
CA PHE A 45 -23.01 -9.35 10.45
C PHE A 45 -22.87 -10.67 9.67
N SER A 46 -22.07 -10.69 8.60
CA SER A 46 -21.96 -11.84 7.70
C SER A 46 -20.86 -12.83 8.09
N SER A 47 -19.93 -12.46 8.98
CA SER A 47 -18.69 -13.21 9.25
C SER A 47 -17.79 -13.43 8.02
N ILE A 48 -18.06 -12.75 6.90
CA ILE A 48 -17.25 -12.83 5.69
C ILE A 48 -16.33 -11.62 5.64
N LYS A 49 -15.03 -11.88 5.77
CA LYS A 49 -14.00 -10.84 5.66
C LYS A 49 -13.89 -10.31 4.24
N HIS A 50 -13.72 -8.99 4.11
CA HIS A 50 -13.50 -8.33 2.81
C HIS A 50 -12.25 -8.89 2.09
N GLU A 51 -11.18 -9.25 2.82
CA GLU A 51 -9.99 -9.90 2.26
C GLU A 51 -10.31 -11.21 1.49
N LYS A 52 -11.30 -11.98 1.95
CA LYS A 52 -11.73 -13.21 1.23
C LYS A 52 -12.36 -12.87 -0.11
N TRP A 53 -13.12 -11.78 -0.18
CA TRP A 53 -13.70 -11.30 -1.42
C TRP A 53 -12.65 -10.71 -2.35
N SER A 54 -11.72 -9.89 -1.84
CA SER A 54 -10.60 -9.38 -2.63
C SER A 54 -9.85 -10.53 -3.30
N ASN A 55 -9.50 -11.58 -2.54
CA ASN A 55 -8.85 -12.78 -3.07
C ASN A 55 -9.69 -13.46 -4.17
N ARG A 56 -10.99 -13.68 -3.95
CA ARG A 56 -11.87 -14.29 -4.97
C ARG A 56 -11.94 -13.45 -6.23
N ILE A 57 -12.12 -12.14 -6.11
CA ILE A 57 -12.24 -11.22 -7.24
C ILE A 57 -10.95 -11.23 -8.06
N ILE A 58 -9.78 -11.25 -7.40
CA ILE A 58 -8.49 -11.20 -8.07
C ILE A 58 -8.08 -12.55 -8.66
N MET A 59 -8.39 -13.68 -8.00
CA MET A 59 -7.87 -14.99 -8.37
C MET A 59 -8.80 -15.84 -9.24
N TYR A 60 -10.10 -15.55 -9.30
CA TYR A 60 -11.01 -16.36 -10.10
C TYR A 60 -10.95 -15.95 -11.58
N GLU A 61 -10.57 -16.88 -12.44
CA GLU A 61 -10.40 -16.67 -13.90
C GLU A 61 -11.64 -16.14 -14.62
N THR A 62 -12.82 -16.32 -14.02
CA THR A 62 -14.09 -15.84 -14.57
C THR A 62 -14.30 -14.35 -14.37
N THR A 63 -13.53 -13.69 -13.49
CA THR A 63 -13.71 -12.25 -13.23
C THR A 63 -12.99 -11.41 -14.28
N GLU A 64 -13.51 -10.21 -14.55
CA GLU A 64 -12.83 -9.27 -15.44
C GLU A 64 -11.51 -8.79 -14.86
N VAL A 65 -11.46 -8.56 -13.54
CA VAL A 65 -10.24 -8.16 -12.83
C VAL A 65 -9.12 -9.18 -13.04
N HIS A 66 -9.39 -10.47 -12.85
CA HIS A 66 -8.40 -11.50 -13.09
C HIS A 66 -7.93 -11.50 -14.54
N ARG A 67 -8.87 -11.49 -15.50
CA ARG A 67 -8.55 -11.55 -16.93
C ARG A 67 -7.69 -10.36 -17.37
N VAL A 68 -7.98 -9.16 -16.89
CA VAL A 68 -7.19 -7.96 -17.22
C VAL A 68 -5.79 -8.05 -16.62
N LEU A 69 -5.65 -8.46 -15.35
CA LEU A 69 -4.34 -8.61 -14.71
C LEU A 69 -3.51 -9.71 -15.39
N ALA A 70 -4.11 -10.87 -15.65
CA ALA A 70 -3.46 -12.02 -16.29
C ALA A 70 -3.08 -11.76 -17.75
N ALA A 71 -3.88 -10.97 -18.48
CA ALA A 71 -3.55 -10.56 -19.85
C ALA A 71 -2.33 -9.63 -19.91
N TYR A 72 -2.07 -8.86 -18.84
CA TYR A 72 -0.87 -8.05 -18.73
C TYR A 72 0.35 -8.90 -18.35
N ASP A 73 0.21 -9.73 -17.32
CA ASP A 73 1.24 -10.66 -16.81
C ASP A 73 0.54 -11.79 -16.05
N GLU A 74 0.82 -13.04 -16.42
CA GLU A 74 0.16 -14.23 -15.86
C GLU A 74 0.35 -14.35 -14.32
N GLY A 75 1.46 -13.84 -13.79
CA GLY A 75 1.77 -13.81 -12.37
C GLY A 75 1.17 -12.61 -11.62
N LEU A 76 0.77 -11.54 -12.31
CA LEU A 76 0.28 -10.31 -11.69
C LEU A 76 -0.92 -10.50 -10.76
N PRO A 77 -1.97 -11.29 -11.08
CA PRO A 77 -3.08 -11.54 -10.16
C PRO A 77 -2.59 -12.10 -8.81
N ARG A 78 -1.65 -13.05 -8.84
CA ARG A 78 -1.08 -13.67 -7.64
C ARG A 78 -0.29 -12.65 -6.83
N GLN A 79 0.56 -11.87 -7.49
CA GLN A 79 1.39 -10.85 -6.84
C GLN A 79 0.53 -9.78 -6.16
N VAL A 80 -0.51 -9.28 -6.83
CA VAL A 80 -1.46 -8.30 -6.27
C VAL A 80 -2.21 -8.87 -5.07
N ARG A 81 -2.74 -10.09 -5.18
CA ARG A 81 -3.36 -10.80 -4.05
C ARG A 81 -2.39 -10.85 -2.86
N ASP A 82 -1.15 -11.25 -3.10
CA ASP A 82 -0.15 -11.44 -2.04
C ASP A 82 0.19 -10.13 -1.31
N VAL A 83 0.19 -8.99 -2.02
CA VAL A 83 0.37 -7.66 -1.41
C VAL A 83 -0.82 -7.33 -0.52
N ILE A 84 -2.05 -7.50 -1.01
CA ILE A 84 -3.29 -7.22 -0.28
C ILE A 84 -3.41 -8.11 0.98
N THR A 85 -3.05 -9.39 0.87
CA THR A 85 -3.05 -10.32 2.01
C THR A 85 -1.77 -10.25 2.84
N LYS A 86 -0.89 -9.28 2.57
CA LYS A 86 0.33 -8.96 3.36
C LYS A 86 1.39 -10.07 3.44
N VAL A 87 1.37 -11.01 2.48
CA VAL A 87 2.33 -12.12 2.39
C VAL A 87 3.39 -11.91 1.32
N PHE A 88 3.26 -10.86 0.49
CA PHE A 88 4.23 -10.56 -0.57
C PHE A 88 5.63 -10.29 -0.02
N ARG A 89 6.61 -10.66 -0.82
CA ARG A 89 8.03 -10.37 -0.62
C ARG A 89 8.58 -9.78 -1.92
N PRO A 90 9.38 -8.70 -1.84
CA PRO A 90 9.94 -8.08 -0.62
C PRO A 90 8.93 -7.25 0.20
N GLN A 91 9.14 -7.15 1.52
CA GLN A 91 8.14 -6.63 2.47
C GLN A 91 7.84 -5.14 2.33
N HIS A 92 8.79 -4.34 1.83
CA HIS A 92 8.58 -2.90 1.66
C HIS A 92 7.51 -2.56 0.62
N ILE A 93 7.30 -3.44 -0.37
CA ILE A 93 6.22 -3.32 -1.35
C ILE A 93 4.86 -3.34 -0.65
N THR A 94 4.68 -4.30 0.27
CA THR A 94 3.48 -4.38 1.11
C THR A 94 3.34 -3.16 2.03
N LYS A 95 4.44 -2.67 2.62
CA LYS A 95 4.39 -1.57 3.61
C LYS A 95 3.94 -0.23 3.02
N ILE A 96 4.16 0.00 1.73
CA ILE A 96 3.67 1.21 1.03
C ILE A 96 2.14 1.24 1.00
N ILE A 97 1.51 0.07 0.87
CA ILE A 97 0.05 -0.08 0.79
C ILE A 97 -0.57 -0.30 2.17
N SER A 98 0.10 -1.03 3.07
CA SER A 98 -0.39 -1.37 4.40
C SER A 98 0.74 -1.32 5.43
N SER A 99 0.79 -0.24 6.20
CA SER A 99 1.65 -0.05 7.37
C SER A 99 1.01 0.96 8.35
N GLN A 100 1.84 1.69 9.12
CA GLN A 100 1.36 2.86 9.88
C GLN A 100 1.46 4.14 9.04
N LEU A 101 2.29 4.13 8.00
CA LEU A 101 2.55 5.23 7.09
C LEU A 101 2.42 4.71 5.66
N ASP A 102 1.18 4.52 5.23
CA ASP A 102 0.81 3.94 3.93
C ASP A 102 -0.10 4.87 3.12
N VAL A 103 -0.25 4.55 1.83
CA VAL A 103 -1.03 5.37 0.89
C VAL A 103 -2.53 5.30 1.13
N ASP A 104 -3.03 4.19 1.70
CA ASP A 104 -4.44 4.01 2.06
C ASP A 104 -4.85 5.04 3.14
N ARG A 105 -4.08 5.11 4.23
CA ARG A 105 -4.30 6.08 5.32
C ARG A 105 -4.17 7.52 4.86
N ILE A 106 -3.18 7.81 4.02
CA ILE A 106 -2.98 9.15 3.48
C ILE A 106 -4.22 9.59 2.67
N ASP A 107 -4.78 8.71 1.82
CA ASP A 107 -5.96 9.03 1.01
C ASP A 107 -7.21 9.20 1.88
N TYR A 108 -7.57 8.21 2.70
CA TYR A 108 -8.85 8.27 3.41
C TYR A 108 -8.88 9.41 4.43
N LEU A 109 -7.76 9.76 5.07
CA LEU A 109 -7.72 10.89 6.02
C LEU A 109 -7.99 12.23 5.32
N LEU A 110 -7.37 12.47 4.16
CA LEU A 110 -7.58 13.69 3.38
C LEU A 110 -8.99 13.73 2.79
N ARG A 111 -9.44 12.60 2.21
CA ARG A 111 -10.76 12.46 1.59
C ARG A 111 -11.89 12.64 2.61
N ASP A 112 -11.82 11.96 3.74
CA ASP A 112 -12.86 12.05 4.77
C ASP A 112 -12.90 13.43 5.40
N SER A 113 -11.74 14.07 5.62
CA SER A 113 -11.67 15.46 6.08
C SER A 113 -12.36 16.43 5.11
N LEU A 114 -12.15 16.24 3.80
CA LEU A 114 -12.80 17.02 2.77
C LEU A 114 -14.33 16.79 2.78
N MET A 115 -14.77 15.54 2.82
CA MET A 115 -16.19 15.18 2.70
C MET A 115 -17.02 15.49 3.94
N THR A 116 -16.41 15.43 5.13
CA THR A 116 -17.09 15.67 6.42
C THR A 116 -16.95 17.10 6.93
N GLY A 117 -16.02 17.88 6.38
CA GLY A 117 -15.69 19.22 6.87
C GLY A 117 -14.89 19.23 8.18
N VAL A 118 -14.47 18.06 8.68
CA VAL A 118 -13.67 17.93 9.90
C VAL A 118 -12.20 18.23 9.61
N SER A 119 -11.56 19.11 10.38
CA SER A 119 -10.20 19.58 10.12
C SER A 119 -9.08 18.61 10.53
N TYR A 120 -9.35 17.57 11.31
CA TYR A 120 -8.33 16.64 11.83
C TYR A 120 -7.54 15.87 10.76
N GLY A 121 -8.10 15.67 9.56
CA GLY A 121 -7.42 14.98 8.46
C GLY A 121 -6.72 15.93 7.48
N ARG A 122 -6.68 17.25 7.73
CA ARG A 122 -5.95 18.20 6.89
C ARG A 122 -4.48 18.26 7.32
N PHE A 123 -3.62 17.60 6.57
CA PHE A 123 -2.17 17.73 6.69
C PHE A 123 -1.56 18.15 5.35
N ASP A 124 -0.33 18.66 5.41
CA ASP A 124 0.43 19.03 4.22
C ASP A 124 0.94 17.77 3.53
N LEU A 125 0.20 17.33 2.50
CA LEU A 125 0.56 16.17 1.69
C LEU A 125 1.90 16.38 0.97
N GLU A 126 2.17 17.59 0.49
CA GLU A 126 3.40 17.88 -0.27
C GLU A 126 4.62 17.77 0.63
N TRP A 127 4.58 18.36 1.83
CA TRP A 127 5.62 18.21 2.83
C TRP A 127 5.81 16.75 3.24
N LEU A 128 4.71 16.02 3.46
CA LEU A 128 4.74 14.62 3.85
C LEU A 128 5.46 13.78 2.77
N LEU A 129 5.08 13.92 1.51
CA LEU A 129 5.69 13.20 0.38
C LEU A 129 7.19 13.52 0.24
N HIS A 130 7.59 14.79 0.36
CA HIS A 130 9.00 15.18 0.30
C HIS A 130 9.82 14.63 1.48
N SER A 131 9.17 14.42 2.62
CA SER A 131 9.81 13.91 3.84
C SER A 131 9.92 12.39 3.88
N LEU A 132 9.16 11.64 3.06
CA LEU A 132 9.18 10.18 3.06
C LEU A 132 10.54 9.60 2.66
N ARG A 133 10.98 8.60 3.41
CA ARG A 133 12.21 7.83 3.15
C ARG A 133 11.94 6.35 3.35
N ILE A 134 12.71 5.53 2.64
CA ILE A 134 12.77 4.08 2.83
C ILE A 134 14.19 3.70 3.27
N GLY A 135 14.31 2.79 4.23
CA GLY A 135 15.61 2.34 4.73
C GLY A 135 15.51 1.09 5.59
N MET A 136 16.63 0.70 6.20
CA MET A 136 16.70 -0.48 7.06
C MET A 136 16.77 -0.06 8.53
N VAL A 137 15.90 -0.63 9.35
CA VAL A 137 15.89 -0.49 10.81
C VAL A 137 15.79 -1.89 11.40
N GLU A 138 16.72 -2.26 12.29
CA GLU A 138 16.74 -3.59 12.93
C GLU A 138 16.63 -4.78 11.94
N ASN A 139 17.32 -4.69 10.81
CA ASN A 139 17.29 -5.66 9.70
C ASN A 139 15.91 -5.83 9.02
N GLN A 140 14.99 -4.90 9.22
CA GLN A 140 13.73 -4.83 8.49
C GLN A 140 13.69 -3.56 7.64
N THR A 141 13.04 -3.64 6.47
CA THR A 141 12.80 -2.46 5.67
C THR A 141 11.65 -1.65 6.26
N GLU A 142 11.86 -0.36 6.48
CA GLU A 142 10.88 0.57 7.03
C GLU A 142 10.69 1.79 6.15
N ILE A 143 9.48 2.35 6.22
CA ILE A 143 9.11 3.64 5.63
C ILE A 143 9.01 4.63 6.79
N GLY A 144 9.66 5.78 6.66
CA GLY A 144 9.70 6.80 7.70
C GLY A 144 9.95 8.19 7.14
N PHE A 145 10.32 9.11 8.02
CA PHE A 145 10.54 10.51 7.67
C PHE A 145 12.02 10.91 7.76
N ASP A 146 12.41 11.83 6.91
CA ASP A 146 13.68 12.53 7.01
C ASP A 146 13.65 13.53 8.17
N LEU A 147 14.31 13.20 9.28
CA LEU A 147 14.35 14.07 10.48
C LEU A 147 14.85 15.48 10.18
N ARG A 148 15.66 15.67 9.13
CA ARG A 148 16.17 16.98 8.72
C ARG A 148 15.08 17.90 8.19
N MET A 149 13.96 17.34 7.74
CA MET A 149 12.79 18.09 7.28
C MET A 149 11.80 18.41 8.41
N MET A 150 12.04 17.89 9.63
CA MET A 150 11.10 18.01 10.74
C MET A 150 11.30 19.25 11.62
N ASN A 151 12.30 20.11 11.36
CA ASN A 151 12.57 21.36 12.11
C ASN A 151 12.25 21.25 13.63
N ILE A 152 12.77 20.21 14.27
CA ILE A 152 12.74 20.03 15.73
C ILE A 152 14.07 20.49 16.29
#